data_AF-A0A948VUK8-F1
#
_entry.id   AF-A0A948VUK8-F1
#
_cell.length_a   1.000
_cell.length_b   1.000
_cell.length_c   1.000
_cell.angle_alpha   90.00
_cell.angle_beta   90.00
_cell.angle_gamma   90.00
#
_symmetry.space_group_name_H-M   'P 1'
#
loop_
_entity.id
_entity.type
_entity.pdbx_description
1 polymer ?
#
loop_
_entity_poly.entity_id
_entity_poly.type
_entity_poly.pdbx_seq_one_letter_code
_entity_poly.pdbx_strand_id
1 'polypeptide(L)'
;MKTIADLEARLADLHQRTRETPLFNPVFQLSLDLSRGLEAGQVSLDDLAALVADLECDGLKTRAAKLRKLLAPTTNSAAALAGEDADFDAFRARWECPQLHAVFTAHPTFLLAPEQAEAVAAAASGDGVIDDSA
;
A
#
# COMPACT_ATOMS: atom_id res chain seq x y z
N MET A 1 -8.05 -19.64 12.89
CA MET A 1 -8.26 -18.88 11.64
C MET A 1 -9.28 -17.76 11.88
N LYS A 2 -9.11 -16.97 12.95
CA LYS A 2 -9.99 -15.83 13.27
C LYS A 2 -9.23 -14.51 13.40
N THR A 3 -7.90 -14.56 13.30
CA THR A 3 -7.02 -13.39 13.36
C THR A 3 -6.17 -13.32 12.10
N ILE A 4 -5.66 -12.14 11.74
CA ILE A 4 -4.72 -11.99 10.61
C ILE A 4 -3.50 -12.90 10.81
N ALA A 5 -2.94 -12.93 12.01
CA ALA A 5 -1.79 -13.77 12.35
C ALA A 5 -2.06 -15.27 12.09
N ASP A 6 -3.27 -15.77 12.40
CA ASP A 6 -3.65 -17.14 12.07
C ASP A 6 -3.63 -17.40 10.56
N LEU A 7 -4.13 -16.44 9.78
CA LEU A 7 -4.20 -16.53 8.32
C LEU A 7 -2.80 -16.49 7.69
N GLU A 8 -1.93 -15.60 8.19
CA GLU A 8 -0.54 -15.51 7.76
C GLU A 8 0.23 -16.80 8.07
N ALA A 9 0.09 -17.33 9.29
CA ALA A 9 0.72 -18.58 9.69
C ALA A 9 0.25 -19.75 8.80
N ARG A 10 -1.06 -19.82 8.53
CA ARG A 10 -1.63 -20.86 7.65
C ARG A 10 -1.17 -20.69 6.20
N LEU A 11 -1.11 -19.46 5.69
CA LEU A 11 -0.65 -19.19 4.33
C LEU A 11 0.85 -19.51 4.16
N ALA A 12 1.66 -19.27 5.20
CA ALA A 12 3.07 -19.63 5.21
C ALA A 12 3.29 -21.15 5.19
N ASP A 13 2.49 -21.92 5.93
CA ASP A 13 2.45 -23.38 5.88
C ASP A 13 2.08 -23.88 4.47
N LEU A 14 1.00 -23.33 3.89
CA LEU A 14 0.57 -23.68 2.53
C LEU A 14 1.62 -23.32 1.48
N HIS A 15 2.37 -22.22 1.64
CA HIS A 15 3.46 -21.85 0.75
C HIS A 15 4.60 -22.87 0.72
N GLN A 16 4.86 -23.59 1.80
CA GLN A 16 5.88 -24.65 1.79
C GLN A 16 5.51 -25.75 0.80
N ARG A 17 4.22 -26.05 0.65
CA ARG A 17 3.70 -27.08 -0.26
C ARG A 17 3.76 -26.66 -1.74
N THR A 18 3.75 -25.36 -2.03
CA THR A 18 4.02 -24.85 -3.39
C THR A 18 5.42 -25.24 -3.88
N ARG A 19 6.38 -25.44 -2.98
CA ARG A 19 7.74 -25.92 -3.33
C ARG A 19 7.74 -27.36 -3.83
N GLU A 20 6.75 -28.17 -3.43
CA GLU A 20 6.61 -29.57 -3.82
C GLU A 20 5.84 -29.74 -5.14
N THR A 21 4.95 -28.79 -5.47
CA THR A 21 4.16 -28.83 -6.71
C THR A 21 3.84 -27.40 -7.18
N PRO A 22 4.38 -26.95 -8.34
CA PRO A 22 4.15 -25.60 -8.86
C PRO A 22 2.69 -25.24 -9.14
N LEU A 23 1.82 -26.25 -9.32
CA LEU A 23 0.38 -26.05 -9.53
C LEU A 23 -0.39 -25.80 -8.22
N PHE A 24 0.27 -25.92 -7.07
CA PHE A 24 -0.36 -25.70 -5.77
C PHE A 24 -0.51 -24.20 -5.50
N ASN A 25 -1.76 -23.71 -5.56
CA ASN A 25 -2.10 -22.33 -5.25
C ASN A 25 -2.45 -22.18 -3.75
N PRO A 26 -1.57 -21.61 -2.91
CA PRO A 26 -1.76 -21.55 -1.46
C PRO A 26 -2.90 -20.60 -1.06
N VAL A 27 -3.14 -19.55 -1.84
CA VAL A 27 -4.25 -18.61 -1.59
C VAL A 27 -5.60 -19.29 -1.82
N PHE A 28 -5.71 -20.07 -2.90
CA PHE A 28 -6.92 -20.84 -3.18
C PHE A 28 -7.18 -21.87 -2.08
N GLN A 29 -6.14 -22.55 -1.57
CA GLN A 29 -6.31 -23.50 -0.47
C GLN A 29 -6.74 -22.81 0.83
N LEU A 30 -6.18 -21.65 1.16
CA LEU A 30 -6.63 -20.86 2.31
C LEU A 30 -8.11 -20.47 2.17
N SER A 31 -8.56 -20.12 0.96
CA SER A 31 -9.97 -19.79 0.71
C SER A 31 -10.91 -20.98 0.95
N LEU A 32 -10.47 -22.20 0.61
CA LEU A 32 -11.23 -23.43 0.89
C LEU A 32 -11.27 -23.73 2.38
N ASP A 33 -10.16 -23.52 3.09
CA ASP A 33 -10.11 -23.70 4.55
C ASP A 33 -11.08 -22.74 5.26
N LEU A 34 -11.13 -21.47 4.82
CA LEU A 34 -12.09 -20.48 5.31
C LEU A 34 -13.54 -20.86 4.98
N SER A 35 -13.82 -21.30 3.75
CA SER A 35 -15.16 -21.73 3.33
C SER A 35 -15.68 -22.89 4.19
N ARG A 36 -14.84 -23.91 4.40
CA ARG A 36 -15.20 -25.04 5.26
C ARG A 36 -15.39 -24.61 6.72
N GLY A 37 -14.56 -23.70 7.21
CA GLY A 37 -14.71 -23.14 8.56
C GLY A 37 -16.02 -22.39 8.73
N LEU A 38 -16.46 -21.66 7.70
CA LEU A 38 -17.76 -20.98 7.66
C LEU A 38 -18.92 -21.98 7.64
N GLU A 39 -18.87 -22.97 6.76
CA GLU A 39 -19.89 -24.03 6.64
C GLU A 39 -20.03 -24.85 7.93
N ALA A 40 -18.92 -25.10 8.62
CA ALA A 40 -18.88 -25.81 9.90
C ALA A 40 -19.25 -24.93 11.11
N GLY A 41 -19.52 -23.63 10.91
CA GLY A 41 -19.81 -22.68 11.99
C GLY A 41 -18.62 -22.37 12.91
N GLN A 42 -17.40 -22.70 12.50
CA GLN A 42 -16.17 -22.44 13.24
C GLN A 42 -15.71 -20.98 13.09
N VAL A 43 -16.03 -20.35 11.97
CA VAL A 43 -15.82 -18.93 11.67
C VAL A 43 -17.18 -18.36 11.24
N SER A 44 -17.53 -17.19 11.75
CA SER A 44 -18.76 -16.47 11.38
C SER A 44 -18.51 -15.41 10.30
N LEU A 45 -19.57 -14.89 9.68
CA LEU A 45 -19.45 -13.74 8.78
C LEU A 45 -18.94 -12.50 9.51
N ASP A 46 -19.29 -12.33 10.78
CA ASP A 46 -18.81 -11.21 11.61
C ASP A 46 -17.29 -11.34 11.88
N ASP A 47 -16.80 -12.56 12.13
CA ASP A 47 -15.36 -12.82 12.24
C ASP A 47 -14.62 -12.44 10.94
N LEU A 48 -15.19 -12.77 9.77
CA LEU A 48 -14.61 -12.42 8.47
C LEU A 48 -14.67 -10.91 8.18
N ALA A 49 -15.77 -10.25 8.57
CA ALA A 49 -15.90 -8.80 8.43
C ALA A 49 -14.85 -8.06 9.27
N ALA A 50 -14.60 -8.52 10.50
CA ALA A 50 -13.56 -7.97 11.36
C ALA A 50 -12.16 -8.14 10.73
N LEU A 51 -11.86 -9.32 10.19
CA LEU A 51 -10.60 -9.57 9.49
C LEU A 51 -10.40 -8.63 8.28
N VAL A 52 -11.45 -8.35 7.51
CA VAL A 52 -11.39 -7.41 6.39
C VAL A 52 -11.16 -5.98 6.88
N ALA A 53 -11.83 -5.57 7.95
CA ALA A 53 -11.64 -4.23 8.54
C ALA A 53 -10.20 -4.03 9.06
N ASP A 54 -9.63 -5.04 9.71
CA ASP A 54 -8.24 -4.99 10.18
C ASP A 54 -7.26 -4.87 8.99
N LEU A 55 -7.46 -5.68 7.93
CA LEU A 55 -6.64 -5.61 6.72
C LEU A 55 -6.77 -4.27 5.99
N GLU A 56 -7.97 -3.69 6.01
CA GLU A 56 -8.23 -2.36 5.45
C GLU A 56 -7.45 -1.29 6.22
N CYS A 57 -7.54 -1.27 7.55
CA CYS A 57 -6.79 -0.37 8.41
C CYS A 57 -5.28 -0.49 8.17
N ASP A 58 -4.73 -1.71 8.18
CA ASP A 58 -3.31 -1.96 7.90
C ASP A 58 -2.90 -1.50 6.49
N GLY A 59 -3.79 -1.67 5.51
CA GLY A 59 -3.60 -1.19 4.15
C GLY A 59 -3.53 0.34 4.06
N LEU A 60 -4.39 1.06 4.77
CA LEU A 60 -4.38 2.52 4.84
C LEU A 60 -3.11 3.04 5.53
N LYS A 61 -2.74 2.48 6.68
CA LYS A 61 -1.50 2.83 7.40
C LYS A 61 -0.26 2.61 6.54
N THR A 62 -0.18 1.48 5.84
CA THR A 62 0.92 1.16 4.92
C THR A 62 1.01 2.15 3.78
N ARG A 63 -0.15 2.53 3.20
CA ARG A 63 -0.21 3.52 2.12
C ARG A 63 0.22 4.91 2.60
N ALA A 64 -0.25 5.35 3.76
CA ALA A 64 0.16 6.62 4.37
C ALA A 64 1.67 6.65 4.64
N ALA A 65 2.23 5.57 5.20
CA ALA A 65 3.66 5.45 5.46
C ALA A 65 4.50 5.50 4.17
N LYS A 66 4.04 4.83 3.12
CA LYS A 66 4.68 4.89 1.80
C LYS A 66 4.61 6.30 1.21
N LEU A 67 3.45 6.95 1.29
CA LEU A 67 3.26 8.31 0.79
C LEU A 67 4.16 9.31 1.54
N ARG A 68 4.22 9.24 2.87
CA ARG A 68 5.12 10.06 3.68
C ARG A 68 6.58 9.92 3.26
N LYS A 69 7.03 8.70 2.98
CA LYS A 69 8.40 8.44 2.47
C LYS A 69 8.63 9.06 1.09
N LEU A 70 7.63 9.02 0.20
CA LEU A 70 7.73 9.65 -1.13
C LEU A 70 7.74 11.17 -1.08
N LEU A 71 7.06 11.75 -0.08
CA LEU A 71 7.00 13.19 0.17
C LEU A 71 8.17 13.72 1.02
N ALA A 72 8.98 12.83 1.58
CA ALA A 72 10.10 13.21 2.43
C ALA A 72 11.06 14.14 1.66
N PRO A 73 11.61 15.18 2.32
CA PRO A 73 12.55 16.08 1.69
C PRO A 73 13.71 15.32 1.05
N THR A 74 13.98 15.60 -0.22
CA THR A 74 15.15 15.03 -0.89
C THR A 74 16.42 15.75 -0.44
N THR A 75 17.51 15.00 -0.31
CA THR A 75 18.85 15.57 -0.07
C THR A 75 19.41 16.28 -1.30
N ASN A 76 18.78 16.12 -2.47
CA ASN A 76 19.17 16.81 -3.69
C ASN A 76 18.71 18.26 -3.61
N SER A 77 19.65 19.20 -3.61
CA SER A 77 19.32 20.62 -3.61
C SER A 77 18.76 21.03 -4.97
N ALA A 78 17.84 22.00 -4.98
CA ALA A 78 17.40 22.63 -6.23
C ALA A 78 18.58 23.24 -7.01
N ALA A 79 19.69 23.60 -6.33
CA ALA A 79 20.91 24.07 -6.97
C ALA A 79 21.55 23.01 -7.90
N ALA A 80 21.37 21.72 -7.61
CA ALA A 80 21.81 20.66 -8.52
C ALA A 80 21.12 20.70 -9.90
N LEU A 81 19.93 21.34 -9.99
CA LEU A 81 19.21 21.52 -11.26
C LEU A 81 19.77 22.68 -12.10
N ALA A 82 20.50 23.61 -11.48
CA ALA A 82 21.15 24.72 -12.18
C ALA A 82 22.41 24.26 -12.93
N GLY A 83 23.16 23.31 -12.37
CA GLY A 83 24.50 22.91 -12.83
C GLY A 83 25.58 23.82 -12.26
N GLU A 84 26.79 23.30 -12.02
CA GLU A 84 27.84 23.98 -11.24
C GLU A 84 28.38 25.27 -11.91
N ASP A 85 28.32 25.39 -13.25
CA ASP A 85 28.92 26.50 -14.01
C ASP A 85 27.97 27.14 -15.06
N ALA A 86 26.65 27.08 -14.85
CA ALA A 86 25.69 27.57 -15.84
C ALA A 86 25.54 29.10 -15.81
N ASP A 87 25.77 29.76 -16.96
CA ASP A 87 25.32 31.14 -17.20
C ASP A 87 23.79 31.24 -17.08
N PHE A 88 23.30 32.38 -16.56
CA PHE A 88 21.88 32.56 -16.26
C PHE A 88 21.00 32.43 -17.51
N ASP A 89 21.43 32.98 -18.66
CA ASP A 89 20.65 32.90 -19.89
C ASP A 89 20.56 31.45 -20.40
N ALA A 90 21.65 30.68 -20.27
CA ALA A 90 21.65 29.26 -20.62
C ALA A 90 20.76 28.41 -19.68
N PHE A 91 20.78 28.71 -18.37
CA PHE A 91 19.88 28.09 -17.41
C PHE A 91 18.42 28.40 -17.75
N ARG A 92 18.09 29.68 -17.98
CA ARG A 92 16.75 30.17 -18.30
C ARG A 92 16.19 29.48 -19.54
N ALA A 93 16.95 29.46 -20.65
CA ALA A 93 16.52 28.83 -21.89
C ALA A 93 16.18 27.33 -21.73
N ARG A 94 16.90 26.62 -20.85
CA ARG A 94 16.63 25.21 -20.53
C ARG A 94 15.43 25.03 -19.60
N TRP A 95 15.29 25.90 -18.60
CA TRP A 95 14.27 25.80 -17.55
C TRP A 95 12.87 26.23 -18.03
N GLU A 96 12.80 27.17 -18.97
CA GLU A 96 11.55 27.60 -19.60
C GLU A 96 10.91 26.51 -20.48
N CYS A 97 11.64 25.44 -20.81
CA CYS A 97 11.12 24.27 -21.51
C CYS A 97 10.59 23.23 -20.51
N PRO A 98 9.30 22.84 -20.56
CA PRO A 98 8.76 21.77 -19.72
C PRO A 98 9.52 20.45 -19.91
N GLN A 99 10.20 19.98 -18.86
CA GLN A 99 11.03 18.76 -18.92
C GLN A 99 10.27 17.48 -18.53
N LEU A 100 9.10 17.60 -17.89
CA LEU A 100 8.38 16.47 -17.32
C LEU A 100 6.87 16.64 -17.49
N HIS A 101 6.22 15.59 -17.98
CA HIS A 101 4.77 15.50 -18.08
C HIS A 101 4.30 14.26 -17.31
N ALA A 102 3.31 14.45 -16.44
CA ALA A 102 2.66 13.37 -15.72
C ALA A 102 1.24 13.18 -16.25
N VAL A 103 0.90 11.96 -16.64
CA VAL A 103 -0.46 11.57 -17.03
C VAL A 103 -1.02 10.69 -15.91
N PHE A 104 -2.02 11.19 -15.20
CA PHE A 104 -2.73 10.41 -14.21
C PHE A 104 -3.82 9.59 -14.91
N THR A 105 -3.70 8.28 -14.82
CA THR A 105 -4.71 7.35 -15.32
C THR A 105 -5.50 6.78 -14.15
N ALA A 106 -6.78 6.50 -14.37
CA ALA A 106 -7.60 5.87 -13.34
C ALA A 106 -7.09 4.45 -13.06
N HIS A 107 -7.07 4.05 -11.78
CA HIS A 107 -6.86 2.66 -11.41
C HIS A 107 -8.23 1.96 -11.34
N PRO A 108 -8.52 0.94 -12.18
CA PRO A 108 -9.88 0.43 -12.38
C PRO A 108 -10.50 -0.28 -11.16
N THR A 109 -9.68 -0.67 -10.18
CA THR A 109 -10.09 -1.51 -9.05
C THR A 109 -9.72 -0.98 -7.66
N PHE A 110 -9.15 0.22 -7.56
CA PHE A 110 -8.70 0.78 -6.28
C PHE A 110 -9.24 2.20 -6.13
N LEU A 111 -10.50 2.31 -5.69
CA LEU A 111 -11.09 3.56 -5.25
C LEU A 111 -11.20 3.51 -3.73
N LEU A 112 -10.41 4.34 -3.06
CA LEU A 112 -10.65 4.68 -1.66
C LEU A 112 -11.91 5.53 -1.57
N ALA A 113 -12.71 5.34 -0.53
CA ALA A 113 -13.75 6.30 -0.21
C ALA A 113 -13.11 7.68 0.08
N PRO A 114 -13.81 8.80 -0.16
CA PRO A 114 -13.26 10.14 0.09
C PRO A 114 -12.66 10.30 1.49
N GLU A 115 -13.33 9.79 2.52
CA GLU A 115 -12.88 9.83 3.91
C GLU A 115 -11.55 9.07 4.11
N GLN A 116 -11.39 7.92 3.47
CA GLN A 116 -10.16 7.12 3.54
C GLN A 116 -9.00 7.80 2.81
N ALA A 117 -9.29 8.48 1.70
CA ALA A 117 -8.29 9.26 0.98
C ALA A 117 -7.80 10.45 1.82
N GLU A 118 -8.70 11.13 2.51
CA GLU A 118 -8.40 12.22 3.43
C GLU A 118 -7.60 11.74 4.65
N ALA A 119 -7.99 10.61 5.24
CA ALA A 119 -7.30 9.98 6.36
C ALA A 119 -5.83 9.64 6.00
N VAL A 120 -5.62 8.97 4.85
CA VAL A 120 -4.28 8.69 4.32
C VAL A 120 -3.47 9.96 4.07
N ALA A 121 -4.09 11.02 3.54
CA ALA A 121 -3.40 12.29 3.28
C ALA A 121 -2.98 12.98 4.59
N ALA A 122 -3.90 13.08 5.55
CA ALA A 122 -3.64 13.66 6.87
C ALA A 122 -2.53 12.90 7.60
N ALA A 123 -2.63 11.57 7.64
CA ALA A 123 -1.62 10.71 8.23
C ALA A 123 -0.27 10.85 7.52
N ALA A 124 -0.23 10.88 6.18
CA ALA A 124 1.04 11.01 5.46
C ALA A 124 1.72 12.37 5.66
N SER A 125 0.95 13.46 5.78
CA SER A 125 1.47 14.82 5.94
C SER A 125 1.78 15.23 7.38
N GLY A 126 1.28 14.50 8.38
CA GLY A 126 1.58 14.75 9.79
C GLY A 126 2.95 14.21 10.23
N ASP A 127 3.51 14.79 11.29
CA ASP A 127 4.78 14.36 11.91
C ASP A 127 4.61 13.22 12.94
N GLY A 128 3.36 12.89 13.29
CA GLY A 128 3.01 11.85 14.26
C GLY A 128 3.26 10.42 13.76
N VAL A 129 3.22 9.47 14.70
CA VAL A 129 3.18 8.05 14.35
C VAL A 129 1.90 7.78 13.56
N ILE A 130 2.00 6.97 12.50
CA ILE A 130 0.83 6.48 11.77
C ILE A 130 0.31 5.30 12.58
N ASP A 131 -0.81 5.49 13.26
CA ASP A 131 -1.46 4.51 14.13
C ASP A 131 -2.91 4.24 13.68
N ASP A 132 -3.71 3.58 14.50
CA ASP A 132 -5.09 3.21 14.16
C ASP A 132 -6.07 4.40 14.14
N SER A 133 -5.61 5.60 14.49
CA SER A 133 -6.38 6.85 14.32
C SER A 133 -6.18 7.51 12.94
N ALA A 134 -5.29 6.94 12.12
CA ALA A 134 -4.92 7.38 10.79
C ALA A 134 -5.94 7.05 9.70
#